data_AF-A0A0A1Q5S6-F1
#
_entry.id   AF-A0A0A1Q5S6-F1
#
_cell.length_a   1.000
_cell.length_b   1.000
_cell.length_c   1.000
_cell.angle_alpha   90.00
_cell.angle_beta   90.00
_cell.angle_gamma   90.00
#
_symmetry.space_group_name_H-M   'P 1'
#
loop_
_entity.id
_entity.type
_entity.pdbx_description
1 polymer ?
#
loop_
_entity_poly.entity_id
_entity_poly.type
_entity_poly.pdbx_seq_one_letter_code
_entity_poly.pdbx_strand_id
1 'polypeptide(L)'
;MTELDDDREGIARQALDEDAGDPAAAFDALRRTIETQGAQIGAEMTVMRRGLEAAFDQLEKIEPAQDYKPQLAQLVQALDTVAERMHGVEQSPILRQGATHYAALLERSGEALIRTAAQQLERQASDLERAGRNLSAHVAGARERSRQDWWLVAAFAVGLLAGALVMLFLPRLLPFSAAPRVASVVMGERPWQAGMSLMAFGSPEAWQRVASADQLLETNREAVAACWEAARTAGEDQRCTITVKAPAQ
;
A
#
# COMPACT_ATOMS: atom_id res chain seq x y z
N MET A 1 20.49 32.30 0.41
CA MET A 1 19.57 32.63 1.52
C MET A 1 18.28 31.91 1.20
N THR A 2 18.07 30.80 1.90
CA THR A 2 16.79 30.14 2.27
C THR A 2 15.84 29.71 1.15
N GLU A 3 15.70 28.42 0.83
CA GLU A 3 15.02 27.38 1.64
C GLU A 3 13.63 27.81 2.13
N LEU A 4 12.59 27.29 1.47
CA LEU A 4 11.32 26.78 2.03
C LEU A 4 10.35 26.58 0.85
N ASP A 5 10.17 25.34 0.39
CA ASP A 5 8.82 24.72 0.28
C ASP A 5 8.93 23.23 -0.14
N ASP A 6 9.90 22.52 0.44
CA ASP A 6 10.10 21.07 0.31
C ASP A 6 9.31 20.31 1.40
N ASP A 7 8.11 20.79 1.73
CA ASP A 7 7.23 20.20 2.75
C ASP A 7 5.89 19.69 2.16
N ARG A 8 5.70 19.80 0.83
CA ARG A 8 4.42 19.44 0.17
C ARG A 8 4.39 18.07 -0.49
N GLU A 9 5.45 17.27 -0.38
CA GLU A 9 5.48 15.88 -0.87
C GLU A 9 5.47 14.83 0.26
N GLY A 10 5.63 15.26 1.53
CA GLY A 10 5.68 14.37 2.70
C GLY A 10 4.33 13.85 3.21
N ILE A 11 3.22 14.52 2.89
CA ILE A 11 1.88 14.16 3.39
C ILE A 11 1.10 13.21 2.47
N ALA A 12 1.62 12.93 1.27
CA ALA A 12 0.91 12.17 0.24
C ALA A 12 1.37 10.71 0.08
N ARG A 13 2.37 10.24 0.85
CA ARG A 13 2.96 8.91 0.69
C ARG A 13 3.02 8.04 1.94
N GLN A 14 2.44 8.46 3.07
CA GLN A 14 2.50 7.72 4.35
C GLN A 14 1.15 7.20 4.88
N ALA A 15 0.09 7.16 4.08
CA ALA A 15 -1.21 6.64 4.54
C ALA A 15 -1.91 5.70 3.54
N LEU A 16 -1.16 4.97 2.72
CA LEU A 16 -1.74 4.04 1.74
C LEU A 16 -1.25 2.59 1.82
N ASP A 17 -0.39 2.24 2.78
CA ASP A 17 0.10 0.86 2.91
C ASP A 17 0.04 0.39 4.37
N GLU A 18 -1.15 0.31 4.96
CA GLU A 18 -1.43 -0.57 6.11
C GLU A 18 -2.94 -0.68 6.40
N ASP A 19 -3.76 -1.18 5.46
CA ASP A 19 -5.07 -1.72 5.86
C ASP A 19 -5.69 -2.72 4.86
N ALA A 20 -4.88 -3.62 4.33
CA ALA A 20 -5.39 -4.79 3.62
C ALA A 20 -5.45 -5.99 4.57
N GLY A 21 -6.46 -6.05 5.44
CA GLY A 21 -6.70 -7.29 6.17
C GLY A 21 -7.78 -7.35 7.26
N ASP A 22 -8.26 -6.23 7.81
CA ASP A 22 -9.26 -6.32 8.89
C ASP A 22 -10.70 -6.15 8.37
N PRO A 23 -11.52 -7.22 8.31
CA PRO A 23 -12.93 -7.09 7.96
C PRO A 23 -13.67 -6.16 8.93
N ALA A 24 -13.24 -6.03 10.19
CA ALA A 24 -13.88 -5.14 11.16
C ALA A 24 -13.77 -3.65 10.75
N ALA A 25 -12.63 -3.23 10.20
CA ALA A 25 -12.43 -1.87 9.72
C ALA A 25 -13.37 -1.52 8.54
N ALA A 26 -13.61 -2.47 7.64
CA ALA A 26 -14.55 -2.31 6.53
C ALA A 26 -16.02 -2.25 7.00
N PHE A 27 -16.39 -3.06 8.01
CA PHE A 27 -17.72 -3.00 8.62
C PHE A 27 -17.95 -1.69 9.38
N ASP A 28 -16.93 -1.16 10.06
CA ASP A 28 -17.03 0.14 10.73
C ASP A 28 -17.12 1.31 9.75
N ALA A 29 -16.44 1.23 8.59
CA ALA A 29 -16.60 2.20 7.52
C ALA A 29 -18.03 2.19 6.96
N LEU A 30 -18.58 1.00 6.69
CA LEU A 30 -19.96 0.85 6.21
C LEU A 30 -20.97 1.35 7.24
N ARG A 31 -20.77 1.04 8.52
CA ARG A 31 -21.62 1.52 9.63
C ARG A 31 -21.67 3.05 9.66
N ARG A 32 -20.52 3.72 9.59
CA ARG A 32 -20.43 5.19 9.59
C ARG A 32 -21.16 5.80 8.38
N THR A 33 -21.06 5.18 7.21
CA THR A 33 -21.81 5.63 6.02
C THR A 33 -23.32 5.51 6.21
N ILE A 34 -23.80 4.40 6.79
CA ILE A 34 -25.24 4.20 7.07
C ILE A 34 -25.75 5.20 8.11
N GLU A 35 -24.99 5.43 9.19
CA GLU A 35 -25.35 6.43 10.21
C GLU A 35 -25.43 7.85 9.63
N THR A 36 -24.51 8.18 8.72
CA THR A 36 -24.50 9.48 8.02
C THR A 36 -25.68 9.63 7.06
N GLN A 37 -25.99 8.61 6.26
CA GLN A 37 -27.17 8.63 5.38
C GLN A 37 -28.48 8.68 6.17
N GLY A 38 -28.58 7.95 7.29
CA GLY A 38 -29.76 7.99 8.15
C GLY A 38 -30.02 9.39 8.73
N ALA A 39 -28.96 10.09 9.16
CA ALA A 39 -29.07 11.47 9.64
C ALA A 39 -29.51 12.44 8.54
N GLN A 40 -29.02 12.27 7.31
CA GLN A 40 -29.39 13.09 6.16
C GLN A 40 -30.86 12.88 5.76
N ILE A 41 -31.31 11.63 5.67
CA ILE A 41 -32.71 11.31 5.35
C ILE A 41 -33.66 11.84 6.43
N GLY A 42 -33.26 11.76 7.70
CA GLY A 42 -34.02 12.35 8.81
C GLY A 42 -34.18 13.87 8.66
N ALA A 43 -33.11 14.57 8.29
CA ALA A 43 -33.15 16.00 8.02
C ALA A 43 -34.09 16.34 6.86
N GLU A 44 -34.02 15.60 5.74
CA GLU A 44 -34.90 15.81 4.58
C GLU A 44 -36.39 15.58 4.92
N MET A 45 -36.71 14.55 5.72
CA MET A 45 -38.08 14.30 6.17
C MET A 45 -38.62 15.44 7.05
N THR A 46 -37.78 16.03 7.91
CA THR A 46 -38.19 17.21 8.69
C THR A 46 -38.42 18.45 7.84
N VAL A 47 -37.67 18.61 6.74
CA VAL A 47 -37.88 19.71 5.78
C VAL A 47 -39.19 19.52 5.02
N MET A 48 -39.50 18.29 4.56
CA MET A 48 -40.78 18.01 3.92
C MET A 48 -41.98 18.26 4.85
N ARG A 49 -41.88 17.85 6.12
CA ARG A 49 -42.93 18.13 7.12
C ARG A 49 -43.15 19.62 7.31
N ARG A 50 -42.08 20.40 7.44
CA ARG A 50 -42.15 21.87 7.55
C ARG A 50 -42.73 22.51 6.29
N GLY A 51 -42.37 21.99 5.10
CA GLY A 51 -42.93 22.45 3.83
C GLY A 51 -44.43 22.17 3.71
N LEU A 52 -44.89 21.02 4.22
CA LEU A 52 -46.30 20.66 4.25
C LEU A 52 -47.10 21.52 5.24
N GLU A 53 -46.57 21.72 6.45
CA GLU A 53 -47.19 22.59 7.47
C GLU A 53 -47.31 24.04 6.96
N ALA A 54 -46.27 24.56 6.29
CA ALA A 54 -46.31 25.90 5.68
C ALA A 54 -47.32 26.02 4.52
N ALA A 55 -47.55 24.95 3.76
CA ALA A 55 -48.55 24.92 2.69
C ALA A 55 -49.99 24.92 3.25
N PHE A 56 -50.23 24.19 4.34
CA PHE A 56 -51.53 24.18 5.01
C PHE A 56 -51.85 25.52 5.70
N ASP A 57 -50.87 26.16 6.34
CA ASP A 57 -50.99 27.51 6.90
C ASP A 57 -51.35 28.57 5.83
N GLN A 58 -50.89 28.36 4.59
CA GLN A 58 -51.23 29.21 3.45
C GLN A 58 -52.65 28.97 2.95
N LEU A 59 -53.13 27.73 3.03
CA LEU A 59 -54.48 27.33 2.66
C LEU A 59 -55.51 27.84 3.68
N GLU A 60 -55.19 27.81 4.98
CA GLU A 60 -56.06 28.27 6.07
C GLU A 60 -56.24 29.79 6.08
N LYS A 61 -55.27 30.54 5.53
CA LYS A 61 -55.40 32.00 5.31
C LYS A 61 -56.39 32.37 4.21
N ILE A 62 -56.89 31.40 3.44
CA ILE A 62 -57.86 31.60 2.37
C ILE A 62 -59.25 31.15 2.85
N GLU A 63 -59.92 31.95 3.67
CA GLU A 63 -61.39 31.97 3.76
C GLU A 63 -61.85 33.33 4.35
N PRO A 64 -63.02 33.95 3.99
CA PRO A 64 -64.25 33.20 3.75
C PRO A 64 -65.29 33.63 2.69
N ALA A 65 -66.20 32.68 2.46
CA ALA A 65 -67.58 32.76 1.98
C ALA A 65 -67.84 32.84 0.45
N GLN A 66 -67.97 31.68 -0.20
CA GLN A 66 -68.87 31.54 -1.35
C GLN A 66 -69.92 30.45 -1.09
N ASP A 67 -71.19 30.80 -1.33
CA ASP A 67 -72.31 29.87 -1.27
C ASP A 67 -72.24 28.87 -2.44
N TYR A 68 -71.78 27.65 -2.18
CA TYR A 68 -71.68 26.56 -3.16
C TYR A 68 -73.00 25.80 -3.41
N LYS A 69 -74.10 26.22 -2.79
CA LYS A 69 -75.43 25.59 -2.93
C LYS A 69 -75.95 25.48 -4.38
N PRO A 70 -75.83 26.50 -5.25
CA PRO A 70 -76.32 26.37 -6.63
C PRO A 70 -75.42 25.48 -7.50
N GLN A 71 -74.11 25.43 -7.23
CA GLN A 71 -73.19 24.57 -7.99
C GLN A 71 -73.30 23.09 -7.59
N LEU A 72 -73.60 22.80 -6.32
CA LEU A 72 -73.82 21.43 -5.87
C LEU A 72 -75.11 20.83 -6.45
N ALA A 73 -76.17 21.63 -6.62
CA ALA A 73 -77.41 21.19 -7.26
C ALA A 73 -77.21 20.84 -8.74
N GLN A 74 -76.40 21.61 -9.47
CA GLN A 74 -76.04 21.32 -10.87
C GLN A 74 -75.17 20.06 -10.98
N LEU A 75 -74.28 19.82 -10.01
CA LEU A 75 -73.44 18.63 -9.99
C LEU A 75 -74.25 17.34 -9.75
N VAL A 76 -75.23 17.38 -8.84
CA VAL A 76 -76.12 16.24 -8.58
C VAL A 76 -76.97 15.91 -9.80
N GLN A 77 -77.48 16.92 -10.51
CA GLN A 77 -78.29 16.70 -11.71
C GLN A 77 -77.46 16.17 -12.90
N ALA A 78 -76.20 16.61 -13.01
CA ALA A 78 -75.26 16.04 -13.96
C ALA A 78 -74.91 14.58 -13.61
N LEU A 79 -74.77 14.25 -12.33
CA LEU A 79 -74.51 12.89 -11.87
C LEU A 79 -75.68 11.94 -12.13
N ASP A 80 -76.93 12.38 -11.96
CA ASP A 80 -78.11 11.56 -12.31
C ASP A 80 -78.15 11.23 -13.81
N THR A 81 -77.83 12.21 -14.66
CA THR A 81 -77.78 12.01 -16.12
C THR A 81 -76.67 11.04 -16.53
N VAL A 82 -75.54 11.05 -15.80
CA VAL A 82 -74.42 10.12 -16.03
C VAL A 82 -74.75 8.71 -15.50
N ALA A 83 -75.43 8.61 -14.35
CA ALA A 83 -75.87 7.34 -13.77
C ALA A 83 -76.88 6.62 -14.69
N GLU A 84 -77.82 7.36 -15.29
CA GLU A 84 -78.80 6.81 -16.22
C GLU A 84 -78.15 6.31 -17.53
N ARG A 85 -77.10 7.00 -18.01
CA ARG A 85 -76.30 6.52 -19.16
C ARG A 85 -75.40 5.33 -18.81
N MET A 86 -74.86 5.27 -17.60
CA MET A 86 -74.06 4.12 -17.12
C MET A 86 -74.91 2.85 -17.03
N HIS A 87 -76.17 2.94 -16.59
CA HIS A 87 -77.07 1.80 -16.54
C HIS A 87 -77.37 1.22 -17.94
N GLY A 88 -77.38 2.06 -18.98
CA GLY A 88 -77.47 1.61 -20.38
C GLY A 88 -76.19 0.96 -20.93
N VAL A 89 -75.01 1.32 -20.42
CA VAL A 89 -73.71 0.75 -20.83
C VAL A 89 -73.44 -0.60 -20.19
N GLU A 90 -73.93 -0.80 -18.96
CA GLU A 90 -73.78 -2.05 -18.19
C GLU A 90 -74.51 -3.24 -18.84
N GLN A 91 -75.53 -2.97 -19.67
CA GLN A 91 -76.27 -3.98 -20.44
C GLN A 91 -75.65 -4.28 -21.82
N SER A 92 -74.52 -3.66 -22.19
CA SER A 92 -73.92 -3.84 -23.52
C SER A 92 -72.98 -5.07 -23.60
N PRO A 93 -73.14 -5.96 -24.60
CA PRO A 93 -72.33 -7.18 -24.75
C PRO A 93 -70.85 -6.93 -25.11
N ILE A 94 -70.45 -5.66 -25.31
CA ILE A 94 -69.09 -5.25 -25.68
C ILE A 94 -68.10 -5.46 -24.52
N LEU A 95 -68.53 -5.32 -23.26
CA LEU A 95 -67.64 -5.46 -22.10
C LEU A 95 -67.20 -6.92 -21.85
N ARG A 96 -68.07 -7.90 -22.15
CA ARG A 96 -67.73 -9.32 -21.99
C ARG A 96 -66.80 -9.85 -23.07
N GLN A 97 -67.00 -9.43 -24.33
CA GLN A 97 -66.13 -9.83 -25.44
C GLN A 97 -64.78 -9.09 -25.44
N GLY A 98 -64.75 -7.85 -24.95
CA GLY A 98 -63.52 -7.06 -24.78
C GLY A 98 -62.50 -7.76 -23.88
N ALA A 99 -62.93 -8.26 -22.71
CA ALA A 99 -62.04 -8.91 -21.75
C ALA A 99 -61.29 -10.13 -22.35
N THR A 100 -62.00 -10.99 -23.10
CA THR A 100 -61.38 -12.14 -23.78
C THR A 100 -60.45 -11.72 -24.93
N HIS A 101 -60.77 -10.62 -25.62
CA HIS A 101 -59.95 -10.10 -26.70
C HIS A 101 -58.64 -9.50 -26.18
N TYR A 102 -58.70 -8.72 -25.09
CA TYR A 102 -57.50 -8.19 -24.44
C TYR A 102 -56.66 -9.30 -23.82
N ALA A 103 -57.27 -10.34 -23.22
CA ALA A 103 -56.53 -11.49 -22.70
C ALA A 103 -55.73 -12.22 -23.80
N ALA A 104 -56.35 -12.50 -24.96
CA ALA A 104 -55.66 -13.13 -26.08
C ALA A 104 -54.56 -12.25 -26.70
N LEU A 105 -54.77 -10.92 -26.71
CA LEU A 105 -53.77 -9.97 -27.19
C LEU A 105 -52.58 -9.87 -26.20
N LEU A 106 -52.86 -9.90 -24.90
CA LEU A 106 -51.86 -9.85 -23.82
C LEU A 106 -51.03 -11.13 -23.75
N GLU A 107 -51.64 -12.28 -24.00
CA GLU A 107 -50.94 -13.57 -24.07
C GLU A 107 -49.98 -13.62 -25.26
N ARG A 108 -50.44 -13.23 -26.46
CA ARG A 108 -49.58 -13.18 -27.67
C ARG A 108 -48.48 -12.12 -27.59
N SER A 109 -48.78 -10.93 -27.07
CA SER A 109 -47.78 -9.87 -26.90
C SER A 109 -46.82 -10.17 -25.76
N GLY A 110 -47.32 -10.77 -24.67
CA GLY A 110 -46.53 -11.23 -23.52
C GLY A 110 -45.56 -12.34 -23.90
N GLU A 111 -45.96 -13.33 -24.69
CA GLU A 111 -45.08 -14.41 -25.13
C GLU A 111 -43.96 -13.93 -26.06
N ALA A 112 -44.22 -12.90 -26.89
CA ALA A 112 -43.20 -12.27 -27.73
C ALA A 112 -42.21 -11.42 -26.92
N LEU A 113 -42.72 -10.67 -25.93
CA LEU A 113 -41.90 -9.88 -25.00
C LEU A 113 -41.03 -10.78 -24.11
N ILE A 114 -41.60 -11.84 -23.55
CA ILE A 114 -40.89 -12.80 -22.69
C ILE A 114 -39.79 -13.51 -23.47
N ARG A 115 -40.07 -13.95 -24.71
CA ARG A 115 -39.03 -14.58 -25.56
C ARG A 115 -37.90 -13.61 -25.89
N THR A 116 -38.23 -12.36 -26.20
CA THR A 116 -37.21 -11.34 -26.52
C THR A 116 -36.39 -10.98 -25.29
N ALA A 117 -37.03 -10.82 -24.13
CA ALA A 117 -36.38 -10.58 -22.85
C ALA A 117 -35.48 -11.75 -22.46
N ALA A 118 -35.97 -12.99 -22.54
CA ALA A 118 -35.18 -14.19 -22.27
C ALA A 118 -33.94 -14.29 -23.17
N GLN A 119 -34.09 -14.01 -24.46
CA GLN A 119 -32.96 -13.99 -25.40
C GLN A 119 -31.94 -12.88 -25.08
N GLN A 120 -32.39 -11.70 -24.65
CA GLN A 120 -31.49 -10.62 -24.23
C GLN A 120 -30.76 -10.96 -22.93
N LEU A 121 -31.48 -11.52 -21.95
CA LEU A 121 -30.92 -12.00 -20.68
C LEU A 121 -29.87 -13.09 -20.90
N GLU A 122 -30.13 -14.04 -21.80
CA GLU A 122 -29.18 -15.12 -22.09
C GLU A 122 -27.93 -14.62 -22.82
N ARG A 123 -28.08 -13.65 -23.73
CA ARG A 123 -26.93 -12.97 -24.36
C ARG A 123 -26.12 -12.18 -23.34
N GLN A 124 -26.78 -11.41 -22.47
CA GLN A 124 -26.11 -10.65 -21.41
C GLN A 124 -25.42 -11.57 -20.39
N ALA A 125 -26.04 -12.67 -20.00
CA ALA A 125 -25.43 -13.67 -19.12
C ALA A 125 -24.19 -14.28 -19.75
N SER A 126 -24.24 -14.62 -21.05
CA SER A 126 -23.09 -15.14 -21.80
C SER A 126 -21.94 -14.12 -21.88
N ASP A 127 -22.25 -12.84 -22.08
CA ASP A 127 -21.24 -11.78 -22.10
C ASP A 127 -20.66 -11.49 -20.72
N LEU A 128 -21.49 -11.56 -19.66
CA LEU A 128 -21.04 -11.43 -18.29
C LEU A 128 -20.14 -12.60 -17.87
N GLU A 129 -20.44 -13.81 -18.33
CA GLU A 129 -19.62 -15.00 -18.09
C GLU A 129 -18.30 -14.98 -18.87
N ARG A 130 -18.29 -14.42 -20.08
CA ARG A 130 -17.04 -14.13 -20.83
C ARG A 130 -16.20 -13.07 -20.13
N ALA A 131 -16.84 -11.97 -19.70
CA ALA A 131 -16.18 -10.90 -18.97
C ALA A 131 -15.61 -11.41 -17.62
N GLY A 132 -16.38 -12.19 -16.88
CA GLY A 132 -15.98 -12.81 -15.62
C GLY A 132 -14.79 -13.76 -15.79
N ARG A 133 -14.78 -14.59 -16.84
CA ARG A 133 -13.63 -15.45 -17.16
C ARG A 133 -12.37 -14.63 -17.48
N ASN A 134 -12.48 -13.58 -18.28
CA ASN A 134 -11.35 -12.72 -18.59
C ASN A 134 -10.81 -12.00 -17.34
N LEU A 135 -11.71 -11.46 -16.51
CA LEU A 135 -11.35 -10.81 -15.25
C LEU A 135 -10.67 -11.79 -14.29
N SER A 136 -11.18 -13.02 -14.16
CA SER A 136 -10.60 -14.05 -13.31
C SER A 136 -9.17 -14.43 -13.74
N ALA A 137 -8.91 -14.53 -15.05
CA ALA A 137 -7.58 -14.81 -15.58
C ALA A 137 -6.60 -13.66 -15.33
N HIS A 138 -7.04 -12.41 -15.50
CA HIS A 138 -6.23 -11.23 -15.22
C HIS A 138 -5.94 -11.06 -13.71
N VAL A 139 -6.92 -11.32 -12.84
CA VAL A 139 -6.77 -11.23 -11.39
C VAL A 139 -5.90 -12.37 -10.85
N ALA A 140 -6.05 -13.59 -11.36
CA ALA A 140 -5.18 -14.72 -10.99
C ALA A 140 -3.72 -14.46 -11.39
N GLY A 141 -3.48 -13.94 -12.60
CA GLY A 141 -2.14 -13.58 -13.06
C GLY A 141 -1.49 -12.43 -12.28
N ALA A 142 -2.29 -11.44 -11.84
CA ALA A 142 -1.79 -10.32 -11.06
C ALA A 142 -1.40 -10.72 -9.63
N ARG A 143 -2.16 -11.61 -8.99
CA ARG A 143 -1.91 -12.06 -7.62
C ARG A 143 -0.70 -12.99 -7.51
N GLU A 144 -0.42 -13.77 -8.54
CA GLU A 144 0.77 -14.61 -8.59
C GLU A 144 2.04 -13.76 -8.83
N ARG A 145 1.95 -12.73 -9.67
CA ARG A 145 3.07 -11.84 -9.99
C ARG A 145 3.51 -11.01 -8.77
N SER A 146 2.57 -10.44 -8.02
CA SER A 146 2.91 -9.67 -6.81
C SER A 146 3.55 -10.54 -5.72
N ARG A 147 3.10 -11.80 -5.60
CA ARG A 147 3.68 -12.76 -4.66
C ARG A 147 5.10 -13.15 -5.08
N GLN A 148 5.34 -13.36 -6.38
CA GLN A 148 6.65 -13.66 -6.91
C GLN A 148 7.62 -12.47 -6.74
N ASP A 149 7.17 -11.25 -7.02
CA ASP A 149 7.97 -10.04 -6.81
C ASP A 149 8.31 -9.84 -5.34
N TRP A 150 7.37 -10.11 -4.42
CA TRP A 150 7.62 -10.05 -2.99
C TRP A 150 8.67 -11.08 -2.54
N TRP A 151 8.65 -12.29 -3.08
CA TRP A 151 9.71 -13.29 -2.80
C TRP A 151 11.08 -12.85 -3.32
N LEU A 152 11.15 -12.18 -4.47
CA LEU A 152 12.40 -11.64 -4.99
C LEU A 152 12.94 -10.52 -4.10
N VAL A 153 12.07 -9.60 -3.68
CA VAL A 153 12.42 -8.51 -2.76
C VAL A 153 12.85 -9.07 -1.40
N ALA A 154 12.12 -10.04 -0.86
CA ALA A 154 12.46 -10.70 0.40
C ALA A 154 13.80 -11.42 0.31
N ALA A 155 14.06 -12.19 -0.77
CA ALA A 155 15.33 -12.87 -0.98
C ALA A 155 16.49 -11.88 -1.10
N PHE A 156 16.29 -10.75 -1.80
CA PHE A 156 17.28 -9.68 -1.90
C PHE A 156 17.57 -9.05 -0.52
N ALA A 157 16.53 -8.70 0.23
CA ALA A 157 16.66 -8.12 1.57
C ALA A 157 17.38 -9.07 2.54
N VAL A 158 16.99 -10.35 2.54
CA VAL A 158 17.66 -11.40 3.35
C VAL A 158 19.10 -11.59 2.92
N GLY A 159 19.39 -11.61 1.61
CA GLY A 159 20.75 -11.72 1.09
C GLY A 159 21.64 -10.55 1.53
N LEU A 160 21.12 -9.33 1.51
CA LEU A 160 21.82 -8.13 1.96
C LEU A 160 22.10 -8.18 3.47
N LEU A 161 21.10 -8.52 4.27
CA LEU A 161 21.24 -8.67 5.73
C LEU A 161 22.24 -9.77 6.09
N ALA A 162 22.15 -10.93 5.44
CA ALA A 162 23.08 -12.04 5.65
C ALA A 162 24.50 -11.65 5.22
N GLY A 163 24.67 -10.97 4.08
CA GLY A 163 25.96 -10.48 3.61
C GLY A 163 26.60 -9.48 4.57
N ALA A 164 25.83 -8.53 5.08
CA ALA A 164 26.29 -7.57 6.09
C ALA A 164 26.71 -8.26 7.39
N LEU A 165 25.93 -9.25 7.85
CA LEU A 165 26.24 -10.05 9.03
C LEU A 165 27.56 -10.82 8.85
N VAL A 166 27.74 -11.46 7.68
CA VAL A 166 29.01 -12.15 7.36
C VAL A 166 30.16 -11.15 7.38
N MET A 167 30.04 -9.98 6.75
CA MET A 167 31.13 -9.00 6.72
C MET A 167 31.52 -8.48 8.11
N LEU A 168 30.56 -8.33 9.02
CA LEU A 168 30.80 -7.85 10.39
C LEU A 168 31.39 -8.93 11.31
N PHE A 169 30.92 -10.18 11.19
CA PHE A 169 31.28 -11.26 12.11
C PHE A 169 32.43 -12.14 11.61
N LEU A 170 32.59 -12.29 10.28
CA LEU A 170 33.64 -13.12 9.69
C LEU A 170 35.05 -12.74 10.17
N PRO A 171 35.45 -11.45 10.24
CA PRO A 171 36.78 -11.07 10.72
C PRO A 171 37.08 -11.55 12.16
N ARG A 172 36.06 -11.72 13.01
CA ARG A 172 36.24 -12.18 14.40
C ARG A 172 36.33 -13.69 14.54
N LEU A 173 35.85 -14.44 13.55
CA LEU A 173 35.87 -15.90 13.54
C LEU A 173 37.04 -16.47 12.73
N LEU A 174 37.75 -15.63 11.98
CA LEU A 174 38.92 -16.06 11.22
C LEU A 174 40.06 -16.46 12.16
N PRO A 175 40.68 -17.65 11.95
CA PRO A 175 41.87 -18.04 12.69
C PRO A 175 43.00 -17.04 12.45
N PHE A 176 43.83 -16.81 13.46
CA PHE A 176 44.94 -15.84 13.44
C PHE A 176 45.91 -16.04 12.26
N SER A 177 45.98 -17.23 11.65
CA SER A 177 46.79 -17.50 10.46
C SER A 177 46.21 -16.95 9.14
N ALA A 178 44.90 -16.75 9.07
CA ALA A 178 44.21 -16.24 7.88
C ALA A 178 43.96 -14.73 7.95
N ALA A 179 43.77 -14.17 9.15
CA ALA A 179 43.47 -12.76 9.36
C ALA A 179 44.51 -11.79 8.75
N PRO A 180 45.84 -11.99 8.87
CA PRO A 180 46.83 -11.10 8.28
C PRO A 180 46.81 -11.10 6.75
N ARG A 181 46.49 -12.25 6.14
CA ARG A 181 46.37 -12.40 4.68
C ARG A 181 45.11 -11.74 4.14
N VAL A 182 44.00 -11.83 4.88
CA VAL A 182 42.76 -11.14 4.51
C VAL A 182 42.94 -9.62 4.68
N ALA A 183 43.55 -9.17 5.77
CA ALA A 183 43.85 -7.76 5.99
C ALA A 183 44.73 -7.18 4.87
N SER A 184 45.76 -7.92 4.43
CA SER A 184 46.63 -7.46 3.34
C SER A 184 45.90 -7.36 1.99
N VAL A 185 44.97 -8.28 1.71
CA VAL A 185 44.11 -8.20 0.51
C VAL A 185 43.16 -7.01 0.58
N VAL A 186 42.54 -6.76 1.74
CA VAL A 186 41.66 -5.59 1.94
C VAL A 186 42.42 -4.28 1.82
N MET A 187 43.65 -4.22 2.34
CA MET A 187 44.51 -3.03 2.25
C MET A 187 45.21 -2.88 0.89
N GLY A 188 45.16 -3.90 0.02
CA GLY A 188 45.86 -3.88 -1.28
C GLY A 188 47.40 -3.89 -1.16
N GLU A 189 47.93 -4.28 -0.01
CA GLU A 189 49.36 -4.25 0.32
C GLU A 189 49.91 -5.66 0.55
N ARG A 190 51.24 -5.82 0.48
CA ARG A 190 51.87 -7.08 0.93
C ARG A 190 51.67 -7.23 2.46
N PRO A 191 51.53 -8.45 3.01
CA PRO A 191 51.21 -8.66 4.43
C PRO A 191 52.12 -7.91 5.41
N TRP A 192 53.43 -7.89 5.13
CA TRP A 192 54.39 -7.14 5.94
C TRP A 192 54.14 -5.62 5.89
N GLN A 193 53.88 -5.09 4.71
CA GLN A 193 53.63 -3.67 4.49
C GLN A 193 52.31 -3.23 5.15
N ALA A 194 51.25 -4.03 5.02
CA ALA A 194 49.99 -3.82 5.72
C ALA A 194 50.18 -3.76 7.25
N GLY A 195 51.05 -4.62 7.81
CA GLY A 195 51.41 -4.59 9.23
C GLY A 195 52.11 -3.28 9.64
N MET A 196 53.07 -2.80 8.84
CA MET A 196 53.74 -1.52 9.09
C MET A 196 52.75 -0.34 8.99
N SER A 197 51.90 -0.34 7.96
CA SER A 197 50.86 0.67 7.76
C SER A 197 49.88 0.72 8.95
N LEU A 198 49.47 -0.45 9.47
CA LEU A 198 48.61 -0.54 10.66
C LEU A 198 49.31 -0.06 11.94
N MET A 199 50.58 -0.41 12.15
CA MET A 199 51.34 0.05 13.31
C MET A 199 51.56 1.57 13.28
N ALA A 200 51.92 2.12 12.12
CA ALA A 200 52.06 3.56 11.91
C ALA A 200 50.74 4.31 12.10
N PHE A 201 49.63 3.73 11.63
CA PHE A 201 48.29 4.30 11.83
C PHE A 201 47.85 4.27 13.30
N GLY A 202 48.15 3.19 14.04
CA GLY A 202 47.76 3.04 15.43
C GLY A 202 48.50 3.97 16.39
N SER A 203 49.80 4.20 16.18
CA SER A 203 50.58 5.25 16.84
C SER A 203 51.84 5.58 16.04
N PRO A 204 51.92 6.77 15.44
CA PRO A 204 53.10 7.23 14.72
C PRO A 204 54.35 7.26 15.61
N GLU A 205 54.21 7.67 16.87
CA GLU A 205 55.32 7.77 17.81
C GLU A 205 55.86 6.39 18.21
N ALA A 206 54.96 5.42 18.46
CA ALA A 206 55.36 4.05 18.74
C ALA A 206 56.04 3.42 17.52
N TRP A 207 55.50 3.64 16.32
CA TRP A 207 56.10 3.18 15.09
C TRP A 207 57.49 3.78 14.86
N GLN A 208 57.67 5.08 15.12
CA GLN A 208 58.97 5.74 15.00
C GLN A 208 60.03 5.12 15.92
N ARG A 209 59.67 4.68 17.12
CA ARG A 209 60.59 3.95 18.01
C ARG A 209 61.00 2.59 17.44
N VAL A 210 60.06 1.86 16.83
CA VAL A 210 60.37 0.58 16.18
C VAL A 210 61.26 0.80 14.95
N ALA A 211 60.89 1.74 14.08
CA ALA A 211 61.63 2.05 12.86
C ALA A 211 63.05 2.56 13.16
N SER A 212 63.24 3.39 14.20
CA SER A 212 64.57 3.84 14.61
C SER A 212 65.42 2.74 15.23
N ALA A 213 64.82 1.81 15.99
CA ALA A 213 65.51 0.63 16.49
C ALA A 213 65.94 -0.31 15.36
N ASP A 214 65.06 -0.54 14.38
CA ASP A 214 65.36 -1.32 13.18
C ASP A 214 66.51 -0.69 12.37
N GLN A 215 66.46 0.63 12.14
CA GLN A 215 67.54 1.35 11.46
C GLN A 215 68.89 1.25 12.20
N LEU A 216 68.87 1.30 13.54
CA LEU A 216 70.07 1.15 14.36
C LEU A 216 70.64 -0.28 14.26
N LEU A 217 69.79 -1.31 14.31
CA LEU A 217 70.16 -2.71 14.14
C LEU A 217 70.72 -2.96 12.75
N GLU A 218 70.07 -2.47 11.70
CA GLU A 218 70.49 -2.64 10.31
C GLU A 218 71.85 -1.97 10.06
N THR A 219 72.07 -0.78 10.63
CA THR A 219 73.38 -0.09 10.58
C THR A 219 74.49 -0.89 11.27
N ASN A 220 74.15 -1.73 12.25
CA ASN A 220 75.08 -2.54 13.04
C ASN A 220 74.94 -4.05 12.77
N ARG A 221 74.31 -4.44 11.66
CA ARG A 221 73.85 -5.82 11.42
C ARG A 221 74.94 -6.88 11.64
N GLU A 222 76.17 -6.61 11.21
CA GLU A 222 77.30 -7.55 11.29
C GLU A 222 77.80 -7.68 12.73
N ALA A 223 77.93 -6.55 13.44
CA ALA A 223 78.34 -6.54 14.84
C ALA A 223 77.29 -7.21 15.75
N VAL A 224 76.00 -6.97 15.49
CA VAL A 224 74.89 -7.57 16.25
C VAL A 224 74.78 -9.07 15.95
N ALA A 225 74.93 -9.50 14.70
CA ALA A 225 74.91 -10.92 14.34
C ALA A 225 76.06 -11.69 15.02
N ALA A 226 77.29 -11.15 15.00
CA ALA A 226 78.43 -11.74 15.69
C ALA A 226 78.22 -11.79 17.22
N CYS A 227 77.63 -10.74 17.78
CA CYS A 227 77.28 -10.66 19.20
C CYS A 227 76.28 -11.74 19.61
N TRP A 228 75.21 -11.93 18.83
CA TRP A 228 74.21 -12.97 19.07
C TRP A 228 74.82 -14.37 19.00
N GLU A 229 75.71 -14.61 18.05
CA GLU A 229 76.39 -15.89 17.91
C GLU A 229 77.35 -16.17 19.09
N ALA A 230 78.06 -15.15 19.55
CA ALA A 230 78.90 -15.23 20.75
C ALA A 230 78.05 -15.53 22.00
N ALA A 231 76.90 -14.87 22.17
CA ALA A 231 75.99 -15.10 23.30
C ALA A 231 75.42 -16.52 23.26
N ARG A 232 75.00 -16.99 22.08
CA ARG A 232 74.49 -18.36 21.87
C ARG A 232 75.55 -19.42 22.18
N THR A 233 76.81 -19.15 21.84
CA THR A 233 77.93 -20.07 22.05
C THR A 233 78.37 -20.10 23.52
N ALA A 234 78.43 -18.95 24.17
CA ALA A 234 78.82 -18.84 25.58
C ALA A 234 77.70 -19.27 26.54
N GLY A 235 76.43 -19.15 26.13
CA GLY A 235 75.28 -19.37 27.00
C GLY A 235 75.09 -18.28 28.07
N GLU A 236 75.75 -17.13 27.89
CA GLU A 236 75.79 -16.02 28.84
C GLU A 236 75.54 -14.69 28.11
N ASP A 237 75.02 -13.70 28.83
CA ASP A 237 74.77 -12.35 28.33
C ASP A 237 76.06 -11.71 27.79
N GLN A 238 76.02 -11.20 26.56
CA GLN A 238 77.16 -10.53 25.92
C GLN A 238 76.96 -9.02 25.86
N ARG A 239 78.03 -8.28 26.18
CA ARG A 239 78.08 -6.84 25.97
C ARG A 239 78.77 -6.55 24.64
N CYS A 240 78.06 -5.85 23.75
CA CYS A 240 78.54 -5.54 22.41
C CYS A 240 78.42 -4.04 22.15
N THR A 241 79.39 -3.51 21.40
CA THR A 241 79.44 -2.10 21.05
C THR A 241 78.68 -1.90 19.75
N ILE A 242 77.70 -0.99 19.78
CA ILE A 242 76.98 -0.55 18.59
C ILE A 242 77.45 0.86 18.19
N THR A 243 77.45 1.11 16.89
CA THR A 243 77.74 2.42 16.31
C THR A 243 76.44 3.18 16.10
N VAL A 244 76.28 4.29 16.82
CA VAL A 244 75.18 5.23 16.62
C VAL A 244 75.67 6.31 15.67
N LYS A 245 75.09 6.40 14.47
CA LYS A 245 75.43 7.47 13.52
C LYS A 245 74.96 8.82 14.06
N ALA A 246 75.84 9.82 13.96
CA ALA A 246 75.45 11.20 14.22
C ALA A 246 74.39 11.65 13.20
N PRO A 247 73.42 12.50 13.58
CA PRO A 247 72.49 13.07 12.62
C PRO A 247 73.27 13.82 11.55
N ALA A 248 72.98 13.55 10.27
CA ALA A 248 73.49 14.36 9.19
C ALA A 248 72.89 15.77 9.34
N GLN A 249 73.76 16.77 9.42
CA GLN A 249 73.38 18.19 9.52
C GLN A 249 72.73 18.68 8.23
#